data_AF-A0A6J8D2F4-F1
#
_entry.id   AF-A0A6J8D2F4-F1
#
_cell.length_a   1.000
_cell.length_b   1.000
_cell.length_c   1.000
_cell.angle_alpha   90.00
_cell.angle_beta   90.00
_cell.angle_gamma   90.00
#
_symmetry.space_group_name_H-M   'P 1'
#
loop_
_entity.id
_entity.type
_entity.pdbx_description
1 polymer ?
#
loop_
_entity_poly.entity_id
_entity_poly.type
_entity_poly.pdbx_seq_one_letter_code
_entity_poly.pdbx_strand_id
1 'polypeptide(L)'
;MNLTSSVNKYLEELKIGIHEMVKGNLSPFLISPNILKSTLKHVQLILNEKFKGFYLLNTDPAYYYSSSQLLYARNHSTLYVTLKFPISTFSSPLALYRVNSFPVPINSSSNHGTKIMDLPEYFTVTSNNQYYNHISYSRISSCTGKSTLYCSYSLPLVSTVSTSCISSLYFNSKQDVHEHCDFRFIMNVIKPTVEEIYDNTLLVYKMNTLAFECPNKHKIVNGCNFCFIQIPCMCSLSTDSLYIPKKIEKCTNYKDTVTVLHPINLALIQHFFDSDTYSSILGDTTFTKEINIQIPSINIFNHSFSNIIAQDHNLHLSLKRIAQATLKQKTVFKSLSEPLISGDISMDDSWLDLNTILIISSLCVSGLLVIACIVLFNKIRILTATLLLLQKIPRSQSLSNPSPLPSFIYKHLATTTESSHVQSIFNTQCNPWPFVALSFTMTLALVIVSIYFFKKLGNRNHTKVVLEITNGLSCITIPIVTLSLCPSDWDITAPNCIQNMRISGTFCTRLHADFDNFSIVNINTKHGVPIPEDISVNPYTARRLKKMFGTPFFCHVLITHHNYFTRIK
;
A
#
# COMPACT_ATOMS: atom_id res chain seq x y z
N MET A 1 77.03 6.77 24.94
CA MET A 1 75.72 7.42 25.13
C MET A 1 75.41 7.44 26.62
N ASN A 2 74.98 8.58 27.16
CA ASN A 2 74.80 8.80 28.60
C ASN A 2 73.52 8.08 29.08
N LEU A 3 73.62 7.17 30.06
CA LEU A 3 72.50 6.35 30.54
C LEU A 3 71.32 7.22 30.98
N THR A 4 71.61 8.33 31.65
CA THR A 4 70.63 9.30 32.14
C THR A 4 69.82 9.94 31.01
N SER A 5 70.45 10.25 29.87
CA SER A 5 69.72 10.83 28.74
C SER A 5 68.78 9.82 28.08
N SER A 6 69.16 8.54 28.06
CA SER A 6 68.30 7.46 27.53
C SER A 6 67.09 7.21 28.43
N VAL A 7 67.28 7.22 29.76
CA VAL A 7 66.19 7.04 30.73
C VAL A 7 65.22 8.22 30.68
N ASN A 8 65.72 9.46 30.64
CA ASN A 8 64.87 10.65 30.54
C ASN A 8 64.05 10.66 29.25
N LYS A 9 64.65 10.27 28.12
CA LYS A 9 63.94 10.14 26.85
C LYS A 9 62.81 9.11 26.95
N TYR A 10 63.08 7.93 27.51
CA TYR A 10 62.07 6.89 27.69
C TYR A 10 60.91 7.34 28.58
N LEU A 11 61.20 8.05 29.68
CA LEU A 11 60.16 8.56 30.58
C LEU A 11 59.27 9.62 29.91
N GLU A 12 59.84 10.52 29.11
CA GLU A 12 59.06 11.50 28.34
C GLU A 12 58.22 10.82 27.24
N GLU A 13 58.77 9.84 26.50
CA GLU A 13 58.03 9.05 25.51
C GLU A 13 56.85 8.30 26.17
N LEU A 14 57.08 7.69 27.34
CA LEU A 14 56.03 7.02 28.12
C LEU A 14 54.96 8.00 28.59
N LYS A 15 55.35 9.17 29.09
CA LYS A 15 54.44 10.22 29.54
C LYS A 15 53.56 10.75 28.40
N ILE A 16 54.15 11.02 27.24
CA ILE A 16 53.40 11.40 26.02
C ILE A 16 52.44 10.27 25.63
N GLY A 17 52.93 9.03 25.68
CA GLY A 17 52.14 7.84 25.37
C GLY A 17 50.90 7.70 26.24
N ILE A 18 51.05 7.83 27.56
CA ILE A 18 49.95 7.79 28.52
C ILE A 18 49.00 8.97 28.29
N HIS A 19 49.52 10.16 28.03
CA HIS A 19 48.70 11.34 27.79
C HIS A 19 47.79 11.19 26.57
N GLU A 20 48.31 10.65 25.45
CA GLU A 20 47.49 10.34 24.27
C GLU A 20 46.45 9.25 24.56
N MET A 21 46.81 8.23 25.33
CA MET A 21 45.90 7.16 25.72
C MET A 21 44.73 7.67 26.59
N VAL A 22 44.99 8.60 27.50
CA VAL A 22 43.96 9.27 28.31
C VAL A 22 42.99 10.08 27.42
N LYS A 23 43.47 10.63 26.29
CA LYS A 23 42.62 11.27 25.28
C LYS A 23 41.83 10.27 24.42
N GLY A 24 42.05 8.96 24.60
CA GLY A 24 41.43 7.91 23.80
C GLY A 24 42.16 7.60 22.50
N ASN A 25 43.41 8.05 22.33
CA ASN A 25 44.24 7.76 21.16
C ASN A 25 45.35 6.75 21.49
N LEU A 26 45.63 5.86 20.55
CA LEU A 26 46.80 4.99 20.68
C LEU A 26 48.08 5.78 20.35
N SER A 27 49.12 5.63 21.17
CA SER A 27 50.42 6.26 20.92
C SER A 27 51.43 5.28 20.31
N PRO A 28 52.18 5.69 19.28
CA PRO A 28 53.28 4.89 18.73
C PRO A 28 54.44 4.69 19.73
N PHE A 29 54.51 5.49 20.80
CA PHE A 29 55.49 5.35 21.87
C PHE A 29 55.13 4.22 22.85
N LEU A 30 53.85 3.88 23.00
CA LEU A 30 53.41 2.75 23.83
C LEU A 30 53.40 1.44 23.05
N ILE A 31 52.87 1.47 21.84
CA ILE A 31 52.80 0.32 20.94
C ILE A 31 53.45 0.76 19.64
N SER A 32 54.57 0.14 19.26
CA SER A 32 55.26 0.53 18.04
C SER A 32 54.51 0.06 16.79
N PRO A 33 54.69 0.73 15.63
CA PRO A 33 54.09 0.31 14.36
C PRO A 33 54.42 -1.14 13.97
N ASN A 34 55.60 -1.63 14.34
CA ASN A 34 56.03 -3.00 14.06
C ASN A 34 55.25 -4.02 14.88
N ILE A 35 55.02 -3.75 16.17
CA ILE A 35 54.19 -4.61 17.04
C ILE A 35 52.77 -4.66 16.46
N LEU A 36 52.18 -3.50 16.17
CA LEU A 36 50.83 -3.43 15.65
C LEU A 36 50.69 -4.16 14.29
N LYS A 37 51.65 -3.99 13.37
CA LYS A 37 51.68 -4.71 12.09
C LYS A 37 51.77 -6.23 12.28
N SER A 38 52.60 -6.69 13.22
CA SER A 38 52.71 -8.11 13.56
C SER A 38 51.40 -8.65 14.16
N THR A 39 50.76 -7.89 15.07
CA THR A 39 49.48 -8.23 15.66
C THR A 39 48.38 -8.32 14.60
N LEU A 40 48.29 -7.36 13.69
CA LEU A 40 47.31 -7.39 12.58
C LEU A 40 47.48 -8.63 11.70
N LYS A 41 48.72 -8.98 11.35
CA LYS A 41 49.01 -10.23 10.62
C LYS A 41 48.57 -11.45 11.41
N HIS A 42 48.87 -11.50 12.70
CA HIS A 42 48.50 -12.63 13.54
C HIS A 42 46.97 -12.77 13.68
N VAL A 43 46.25 -11.66 13.86
CA VAL A 43 44.79 -11.66 13.88
C VAL A 43 44.22 -12.15 12.55
N GLN A 44 44.77 -11.71 11.42
CA GLN A 44 44.34 -12.21 10.10
C GLN A 44 44.59 -13.72 9.93
N LEU A 45 45.71 -14.25 10.44
CA LEU A 45 45.98 -15.69 10.44
C LEU A 45 44.93 -16.45 11.26
N ILE A 46 44.61 -15.98 12.47
CA ILE A 46 43.56 -16.59 13.30
C ILE A 46 42.21 -16.58 12.57
N LEU A 47 41.85 -15.48 11.91
CA LEU A 47 40.62 -15.39 11.13
C LEU A 47 40.62 -16.41 9.98
N ASN A 48 41.71 -16.52 9.23
CA ASN A 48 41.81 -17.47 8.13
C ASN A 48 41.69 -18.94 8.57
N GLU A 49 42.26 -19.29 9.73
CA GLU A 49 42.26 -20.65 10.26
C GLU A 49 40.93 -21.03 10.92
N LYS A 50 40.40 -20.14 11.79
CA LYS A 50 39.25 -20.46 12.66
C LYS A 50 37.92 -19.88 12.18
N PHE A 51 37.94 -18.77 11.45
CA PHE A 51 36.75 -18.00 11.07
C PHE A 51 36.74 -17.72 9.56
N LYS A 52 36.73 -18.80 8.76
CA LYS A 52 36.72 -18.71 7.29
C LYS A 52 35.61 -17.75 6.82
N GLY A 53 35.99 -16.81 5.95
CA GLY A 53 35.07 -15.79 5.41
C GLY A 53 35.02 -14.48 6.21
N PHE A 54 35.79 -14.35 7.29
CA PHE A 54 35.96 -13.09 8.01
C PHE A 54 37.32 -12.45 7.73
N TYR A 55 37.34 -11.13 7.64
CA TYR A 55 38.50 -10.33 7.27
C TYR A 55 38.66 -9.13 8.18
N LEU A 56 39.91 -8.71 8.41
CA LEU A 56 40.19 -7.40 8.99
C LEU A 56 39.88 -6.30 7.97
N LEU A 57 39.09 -5.30 8.37
CA LEU A 57 38.72 -4.18 7.50
C LEU A 57 39.89 -3.22 7.24
N ASN A 58 40.83 -3.09 8.18
CA ASN A 58 41.99 -2.23 8.02
C ASN A 58 43.27 -2.91 8.49
N THR A 59 44.25 -2.98 7.58
CA THR A 59 45.57 -3.59 7.83
C THR A 59 46.68 -2.55 8.00
N ASP A 60 46.38 -1.26 7.84
CA ASP A 60 47.36 -0.18 8.03
C ASP A 60 47.46 0.23 9.50
N PRO A 61 48.65 0.11 10.14
CA PRO A 61 48.88 0.60 11.49
C PRO A 61 48.48 2.06 11.71
N ALA A 62 48.63 2.94 10.71
CA ALA A 62 48.33 4.37 10.83
C ALA A 62 46.86 4.64 11.18
N TYR A 63 45.95 3.78 10.71
CA TYR A 63 44.52 3.85 11.03
C TYR A 63 44.28 3.75 12.55
N TYR A 64 44.95 2.83 13.22
CA TYR A 64 44.72 2.58 14.65
C TYR A 64 45.31 3.68 15.55
N TYR A 65 46.32 4.42 15.10
CA TYR A 65 46.81 5.58 15.86
C TYR A 65 45.87 6.78 15.76
N SER A 66 45.09 6.89 14.69
CA SER A 66 44.22 8.05 14.43
C SER A 66 42.75 7.83 14.79
N SER A 67 42.26 6.59 14.70
CA SER A 67 40.81 6.29 14.71
C SER A 67 40.43 5.06 15.55
N SER A 68 41.32 4.54 16.40
CA SER A 68 41.02 3.32 17.17
C SER A 68 40.09 3.57 18.36
N GLN A 69 39.32 2.53 18.70
CA GLN A 69 38.67 2.43 20.00
C GLN A 69 39.56 1.64 20.94
N LEU A 70 40.09 2.30 21.96
CA LEU A 70 40.96 1.68 22.96
C LEU A 70 40.28 1.65 24.32
N LEU A 71 40.49 0.56 25.05
CA LEU A 71 40.23 0.47 26.47
C LEU A 71 41.56 0.23 27.16
N TYR A 72 41.79 0.87 28.30
CA TYR A 72 42.99 0.64 29.07
C TYR A 72 42.66 0.49 30.54
N ALA A 73 43.46 -0.32 31.22
CA ALA A 73 43.39 -0.51 32.65
C ALA A 73 44.80 -0.68 33.21
N ARG A 74 45.05 -0.16 34.40
CA ARG A 74 46.32 -0.37 35.10
C ARG A 74 46.07 -1.26 36.30
N ASN A 75 46.87 -2.31 36.44
CA ASN A 75 46.93 -3.10 37.66
C ASN A 75 48.38 -3.13 38.16
N HIS A 76 48.64 -2.53 39.32
CA HIS A 76 49.98 -2.34 39.89
C HIS A 76 50.98 -1.72 38.89
N SER A 77 51.97 -2.50 38.44
CA SER A 77 53.02 -2.12 37.50
C SER A 77 52.70 -2.47 36.04
N THR A 78 51.53 -3.07 35.76
CA THR A 78 51.15 -3.52 34.43
C THR A 78 50.07 -2.62 33.84
N LEU A 79 50.31 -2.13 32.63
CA LEU A 79 49.32 -1.45 31.81
C LEU A 79 48.73 -2.44 30.80
N TYR A 80 47.41 -2.64 30.88
CA TYR A 80 46.64 -3.41 29.92
C TYR A 80 46.03 -2.46 28.90
N VAL A 81 46.30 -2.71 27.62
CA VAL A 81 45.72 -1.97 26.50
C VAL A 81 44.94 -2.96 25.65
N THR A 82 43.63 -2.75 25.54
CA THR A 82 42.73 -3.52 24.70
C THR A 82 42.37 -2.69 23.48
N LEU A 83 42.83 -3.14 22.32
CA LEU A 83 42.56 -2.51 21.03
C LEU A 83 41.45 -3.30 20.31
N LYS A 84 40.42 -2.60 19.83
CA LYS A 84 39.38 -3.22 19.00
C LYS A 84 39.79 -3.25 17.53
N PHE A 85 39.77 -4.44 16.93
CA PHE A 85 40.02 -4.63 15.50
C PHE A 85 38.70 -4.83 14.77
N PRO A 86 38.36 -3.98 13.79
CA PRO A 86 37.13 -4.12 13.03
C PRO A 86 37.20 -5.33 12.09
N ILE A 87 36.30 -6.28 12.27
CA ILE A 87 36.20 -7.52 11.50
C ILE A 87 34.88 -7.49 10.70
N SER A 88 34.93 -7.96 9.46
CA SER A 88 33.77 -8.03 8.56
C SER A 88 33.75 -9.34 7.78
N THR A 89 32.58 -9.72 7.29
CA THR A 89 32.41 -10.81 6.32
C THR A 89 32.86 -10.42 4.92
N PHE A 90 33.14 -9.12 4.70
CA PHE A 90 33.63 -8.58 3.44
C PHE A 90 35.06 -8.07 3.61
N SER A 91 35.89 -8.30 2.59
CA SER A 91 37.29 -7.85 2.56
C SER A 91 37.45 -6.33 2.47
N SER A 92 36.38 -5.60 2.15
CA SER A 92 36.35 -4.14 2.07
C SER A 92 35.02 -3.59 2.58
N PRO A 93 34.99 -2.34 3.07
CA PRO A 93 33.74 -1.65 3.39
C PRO A 93 32.81 -1.57 2.17
N LEU A 94 31.50 -1.51 2.44
CA LEU A 94 30.50 -1.24 1.41
C LEU A 94 30.58 0.24 0.99
N ALA A 95 30.37 0.50 -0.29
CA ALA A 95 30.24 1.86 -0.79
C ALA A 95 28.84 2.38 -0.42
N LEU A 96 28.78 3.54 0.23
CA LEU A 96 27.54 4.21 0.63
C LEU A 96 27.37 5.47 -0.22
N TYR A 97 26.22 5.57 -0.88
CA TYR A 97 25.82 6.70 -1.71
C TYR A 97 24.59 7.36 -1.10
N ARG A 98 24.59 8.69 -1.06
CA ARG A 98 23.37 9.47 -0.85
C ARG A 98 22.69 9.68 -2.19
N VAL A 99 21.41 9.40 -2.25
CA VAL A 99 20.62 9.52 -3.47
C VAL A 99 19.85 10.83 -3.43
N ASN A 100 20.06 11.68 -4.44
CA ASN A 100 19.33 12.92 -4.61
C ASN A 100 18.61 12.89 -5.97
N SER A 101 17.37 13.39 -6.03
CA SER A 101 16.54 13.39 -7.24
C SER A 101 16.17 14.82 -7.63
N PHE A 102 16.52 15.20 -8.86
CA PHE A 102 16.34 16.54 -9.41
C PHE A 102 15.42 16.49 -10.64
N PRO A 103 14.54 17.49 -10.85
CA PRO A 103 13.67 17.53 -12.02
C PRO A 103 14.47 17.86 -13.28
N VAL A 104 14.30 17.07 -14.34
CA VAL A 104 14.95 17.30 -15.64
C VAL A 104 13.94 17.93 -16.60
N PRO A 105 14.23 19.07 -17.26
CA PRO A 105 13.28 19.70 -18.16
C PRO A 105 12.91 18.82 -19.35
N ILE A 106 11.70 19.01 -19.88
CA ILE A 106 11.23 18.28 -21.07
C ILE A 106 11.81 18.83 -22.37
N ASN A 107 12.10 20.12 -22.40
CA ASN A 107 12.77 20.82 -23.50
C ASN A 107 13.39 22.11 -22.94
N SER A 108 14.16 22.81 -23.77
CA SER A 108 14.90 24.02 -23.39
C SER A 108 14.01 25.17 -22.93
N SER A 109 12.79 25.30 -23.49
CA SER A 109 11.90 26.44 -23.26
C SER A 109 10.85 26.21 -22.16
N SER A 110 10.52 24.97 -21.82
CA SER A 110 9.42 24.62 -20.92
C SER A 110 9.78 24.84 -19.46
N ASN A 111 8.77 25.17 -18.65
CA ASN A 111 8.88 25.17 -17.19
C ASN A 111 8.52 23.79 -16.59
N HIS A 112 8.11 22.83 -17.41
CA HIS A 112 7.79 21.47 -16.98
C HIS A 112 9.05 20.60 -16.95
N GLY A 113 9.05 19.61 -16.07
CA GLY A 113 10.15 18.66 -15.96
C GLY A 113 9.65 17.27 -15.61
N THR A 114 10.54 16.30 -15.73
CA THR A 114 10.33 14.92 -15.31
C THR A 114 11.21 14.62 -14.11
N LYS A 115 10.71 13.87 -13.15
CA LYS A 115 11.43 13.47 -11.95
C LYS A 115 11.15 12.01 -11.62
N ILE A 116 12.14 11.33 -11.09
CA ILE A 116 11.99 9.96 -10.56
C ILE A 116 11.46 10.06 -9.14
N MET A 117 10.39 9.30 -8.86
CA MET A 117 9.77 9.20 -7.54
C MET A 117 10.23 7.95 -6.78
N ASP A 118 9.91 7.91 -5.49
CA ASP A 118 10.10 6.75 -4.60
C ASP A 118 11.52 6.18 -4.55
N LEU A 119 12.52 7.06 -4.69
CA LEU A 119 13.92 6.69 -4.51
C LEU A 119 14.28 6.64 -3.01
N PRO A 120 15.11 5.67 -2.58
CA PRO A 120 15.59 5.60 -1.21
C PRO A 120 16.58 6.73 -0.92
N GLU A 121 16.76 7.12 0.34
CA GLU A 121 17.69 8.20 0.73
C GLU A 121 19.16 7.79 0.57
N TYR A 122 19.49 6.54 0.90
CA TYR A 122 20.83 5.99 0.74
C TYR A 122 20.81 4.65 0.01
N PHE A 123 21.83 4.44 -0.80
CA PHE A 123 22.10 3.22 -1.53
C PHE A 123 23.47 2.68 -1.13
N THR A 124 23.55 1.39 -0.83
CA THR A 124 24.80 0.71 -0.51
C THR A 124 25.04 -0.44 -1.46
N VAL A 125 26.31 -0.65 -1.83
CA VAL A 125 26.72 -1.72 -2.73
C VAL A 125 28.05 -2.31 -2.26
N THR A 126 28.20 -3.62 -2.43
CA THR A 126 29.46 -4.32 -2.16
C THR A 126 30.51 -3.94 -3.20
N SER A 127 31.79 -3.97 -2.84
CA SER A 127 32.90 -3.61 -3.74
C SER A 127 32.99 -4.46 -5.01
N ASN A 128 32.51 -5.70 -4.94
CA ASN A 128 32.42 -6.62 -6.08
C ASN A 128 31.11 -6.50 -6.88
N ASN A 129 30.23 -5.54 -6.54
CA ASN A 129 28.95 -5.29 -7.21
C ASN A 129 28.00 -6.50 -7.29
N GLN A 130 28.11 -7.46 -6.36
CA GLN A 130 27.22 -8.63 -6.32
C GLN A 130 25.98 -8.43 -5.45
N TYR A 131 26.07 -7.53 -4.46
CA TYR A 131 24.98 -7.29 -3.54
C TYR A 131 24.81 -5.80 -3.24
N TYR A 132 23.58 -5.41 -2.91
CA TYR A 132 23.24 -4.04 -2.57
C TYR A 132 22.15 -3.99 -1.47
N ASN A 133 21.95 -2.81 -0.89
CA ASN A 133 20.81 -2.53 -0.03
C ASN A 133 20.46 -1.04 -0.01
N HIS A 134 19.28 -0.69 0.49
CA HIS A 134 18.82 0.67 0.70
C HIS A 134 18.76 0.99 2.19
N ILE A 135 19.28 2.14 2.59
CA ILE A 135 19.32 2.51 4.01
C ILE A 135 18.59 3.84 4.22
N SER A 136 17.79 3.92 5.29
CA SER A 136 17.17 5.16 5.72
C SER A 136 18.16 6.02 6.51
N TYR A 137 17.93 7.34 6.52
CA TYR A 137 18.71 8.27 7.33
C TYR A 137 18.72 7.90 8.81
N SER A 138 17.57 7.48 9.36
CA SER A 138 17.44 7.05 10.77
C SER A 138 18.33 5.87 11.15
N ARG A 139 18.66 4.99 10.18
CA ARG A 139 19.58 3.87 10.41
C ARG A 139 21.04 4.33 10.26
N ILE A 140 21.34 5.18 9.28
CA ILE A 140 22.69 5.75 9.10
C ILE A 140 23.09 6.59 10.31
N SER A 141 22.18 7.36 10.90
CA SER A 141 22.46 8.21 12.06
C SER A 141 22.82 7.43 13.33
N SER A 142 22.50 6.14 13.38
CA SER A 142 22.91 5.24 14.48
C SER A 142 24.31 4.66 14.31
N CYS A 143 24.92 4.81 13.13
CA CYS A 143 26.26 4.30 12.85
C CYS A 143 27.33 5.29 13.35
N THR A 144 28.51 4.76 13.69
CA THR A 144 29.62 5.54 14.27
C THR A 144 30.85 5.50 13.37
N GLY A 145 31.64 6.58 13.35
CA GLY A 145 32.85 6.69 12.53
C GLY A 145 32.82 7.89 11.59
N LYS A 146 33.97 8.22 10.99
CA LYS A 146 34.12 9.37 10.07
C LYS A 146 34.28 8.90 8.63
N SER A 147 35.36 8.19 8.32
CA SER A 147 35.66 7.66 6.98
C SER A 147 34.96 6.33 6.69
N THR A 148 34.88 5.47 7.70
CA THR A 148 34.16 4.20 7.64
C THR A 148 33.12 4.20 8.75
N LEU A 149 31.87 3.94 8.38
CA LEU A 149 30.75 3.86 9.31
C LEU A 149 30.61 2.42 9.82
N TYR A 150 30.56 2.29 11.15
CA TYR A 150 30.33 1.06 11.87
C TYR A 150 28.92 1.10 12.46
N CYS A 151 28.07 0.19 11.98
CA CYS A 151 26.68 0.07 12.40
C CYS A 151 26.53 -1.10 13.36
N SER A 152 25.74 -0.94 14.43
CA SER A 152 25.49 -2.00 15.43
C SER A 152 24.46 -3.04 15.00
N TYR A 153 23.81 -2.83 13.85
CA TYR A 153 22.81 -3.73 13.29
C TYR A 153 23.38 -4.51 12.10
N SER A 154 22.81 -5.69 11.87
CA SER A 154 23.08 -6.47 10.66
C SER A 154 22.29 -5.88 9.49
N LEU A 155 22.97 -5.60 8.38
CA LEU A 155 22.36 -5.13 7.15
C LEU A 155 22.10 -6.34 6.23
N PRO A 156 20.83 -6.71 5.97
CA PRO A 156 20.53 -7.73 4.97
C PRO A 156 20.98 -7.20 3.60
N LEU A 157 21.50 -8.06 2.72
CA LEU A 157 21.91 -7.64 1.38
C LEU A 157 21.09 -8.38 0.33
N VAL A 158 20.73 -7.68 -0.74
CA VAL A 158 19.97 -8.21 -1.87
C VAL A 158 20.94 -8.45 -3.02
N SER A 159 20.77 -9.57 -3.73
CA SER A 159 21.59 -9.87 -4.91
C SER A 159 21.28 -8.88 -6.04
N THR A 160 22.29 -8.46 -6.79
CA THR A 160 22.13 -7.60 -7.97
C THR A 160 21.34 -8.25 -9.11
N VAL A 161 21.09 -9.56 -9.06
CA VAL A 161 20.17 -10.26 -9.96
C VAL A 161 18.72 -9.83 -9.74
N SER A 162 18.35 -9.46 -8.50
CA SER A 162 17.05 -8.86 -8.22
C SER A 162 17.15 -7.37 -8.53
N THR A 163 16.51 -6.92 -9.61
CA THR A 163 16.58 -5.52 -10.02
C THR A 163 15.59 -4.65 -9.23
N SER A 164 15.99 -3.39 -9.02
CA SER A 164 15.18 -2.32 -8.42
C SER A 164 15.46 -1.05 -9.19
N CYS A 165 14.62 -0.01 -9.08
CA CYS A 165 14.87 1.24 -9.81
C CYS A 165 16.28 1.80 -9.53
N ILE A 166 16.68 1.93 -8.26
CA ILE A 166 17.99 2.52 -7.92
C ILE A 166 19.18 1.60 -8.28
N SER A 167 19.04 0.28 -8.16
CA SER A 167 20.12 -0.62 -8.62
C SER A 167 20.25 -0.57 -10.14
N SER A 168 19.15 -0.47 -10.87
CA SER A 168 19.14 -0.32 -12.33
C SER A 168 19.76 1.00 -12.78
N LEU A 169 19.51 2.10 -12.06
CA LEU A 169 20.18 3.39 -12.29
C LEU A 169 21.69 3.29 -12.05
N TYR A 170 22.11 2.64 -10.95
CA TYR A 170 23.53 2.48 -10.62
C TYR A 170 24.28 1.62 -11.66
N PHE A 171 23.68 0.52 -12.10
CA PHE A 171 24.27 -0.38 -13.11
C PHE A 171 23.96 0.05 -14.55
N ASN A 172 23.26 1.17 -14.74
CA ASN A 172 22.96 1.75 -16.05
C ASN A 172 22.19 0.80 -16.99
N SER A 173 21.32 -0.05 -16.42
CA SER A 173 20.47 -0.97 -17.19
C SER A 173 19.24 -0.22 -17.72
N LYS A 174 19.28 0.19 -18.99
CA LYS A 174 18.22 1.04 -19.59
C LYS A 174 16.84 0.37 -19.58
N GLN A 175 16.79 -0.93 -19.87
CA GLN A 175 15.55 -1.70 -19.88
C GLN A 175 14.96 -1.77 -18.47
N ASP A 176 15.77 -2.17 -17.47
CA ASP A 176 15.29 -2.28 -16.09
C ASP A 176 14.90 -0.91 -15.52
N VAL A 177 15.59 0.17 -15.90
CA VAL A 177 15.21 1.55 -15.54
C VAL A 177 13.83 1.88 -16.10
N HIS A 178 13.56 1.57 -17.37
CA HIS A 178 12.25 1.81 -17.98
C HIS A 178 11.13 1.00 -17.32
N GLU A 179 11.42 -0.22 -16.89
CA GLU A 179 10.45 -1.13 -16.28
C GLU A 179 10.18 -0.82 -14.81
N HIS A 180 11.22 -0.51 -14.02
CA HIS A 180 11.13 -0.42 -12.56
C HIS A 180 11.07 1.01 -12.01
N CYS A 181 11.48 2.03 -12.76
CA CYS A 181 11.46 3.41 -12.28
C CYS A 181 10.15 4.13 -12.61
N ASP A 182 9.59 4.80 -11.61
CA ASP A 182 8.39 5.62 -11.76
C ASP A 182 8.75 7.07 -12.13
N PHE A 183 8.83 7.33 -13.44
CA PHE A 183 9.02 8.67 -13.97
C PHE A 183 7.72 9.46 -13.96
N ARG A 184 7.73 10.60 -13.27
CA ARG A 184 6.61 11.53 -13.22
C ARG A 184 6.93 12.82 -13.93
N PHE A 185 5.95 13.29 -14.71
CA PHE A 185 5.90 14.62 -15.27
C PHE A 185 5.33 15.59 -14.23
N ILE A 186 6.02 16.71 -14.02
CA ILE A 186 5.67 17.73 -13.04
C ILE A 186 5.59 19.09 -13.75
N MET A 187 4.45 19.76 -13.60
CA MET A 187 4.20 21.04 -14.24
C MET A 187 4.88 22.19 -13.49
N ASN A 188 5.51 23.12 -14.22
CA ASN A 188 6.02 24.39 -13.68
C ASN A 188 7.01 24.22 -12.52
N VAL A 189 7.75 23.10 -12.52
CA VAL A 189 8.73 22.77 -11.49
C VAL A 189 10.09 23.43 -11.77
N ILE A 190 10.40 23.70 -13.03
CA ILE A 190 11.69 24.27 -13.43
C ILE A 190 11.65 25.78 -13.22
N LYS A 191 12.48 26.26 -12.29
CA LYS A 191 12.65 27.67 -11.94
C LYS A 191 14.13 28.06 -12.01
N PRO A 192 14.47 29.33 -12.28
CA PRO A 192 15.85 29.80 -12.27
C PRO A 192 16.51 29.51 -10.92
N THR A 193 17.40 28.53 -10.88
CA THR A 193 18.04 28.05 -9.65
C THR A 193 19.42 27.48 -9.96
N VAL A 194 20.29 27.47 -8.96
CA VAL A 194 21.60 26.83 -9.02
C VAL A 194 21.74 25.97 -7.76
N GLU A 195 22.03 24.69 -7.95
CA GLU A 195 22.14 23.71 -6.87
C GLU A 195 23.49 23.00 -6.97
N GLU A 196 24.19 22.85 -5.85
CA GLU A 196 25.45 22.10 -5.84
C GLU A 196 25.16 20.59 -5.72
N ILE A 197 25.70 19.79 -6.64
CA ILE A 197 25.47 18.34 -6.66
C ILE A 197 26.60 17.60 -5.94
N TYR A 198 27.84 17.83 -6.35
CA TYR A 198 29.06 17.25 -5.75
C TYR A 198 30.31 17.99 -6.21
N ASP A 199 31.36 18.03 -5.37
CA ASP A 199 32.73 18.50 -5.67
C ASP A 199 32.83 19.64 -6.70
N ASN A 200 32.32 20.83 -6.34
CA ASN A 200 32.31 22.04 -7.20
C ASN A 200 31.55 21.91 -8.53
N THR A 201 30.70 20.90 -8.68
CA THR A 201 29.79 20.72 -9.82
C THR A 201 28.41 21.21 -9.45
N LEU A 202 27.92 22.18 -10.23
CA LEU A 202 26.63 22.82 -10.04
C LEU A 202 25.64 22.35 -11.10
N LEU A 203 24.41 22.10 -10.69
CA LEU A 203 23.25 22.03 -11.56
C LEU A 203 22.65 23.42 -11.74
N VAL A 204 22.51 23.85 -12.98
CA VAL A 204 21.96 25.17 -13.31
C VAL A 204 20.67 25.02 -14.10
N TYR A 205 19.64 25.76 -13.68
CA TYR A 205 18.35 25.87 -14.34
C TYR A 205 18.10 27.30 -14.79
N LYS A 206 17.72 27.49 -16.06
CA LYS A 206 17.22 28.75 -16.64
C LYS A 206 17.98 30.01 -16.22
N MET A 207 19.30 29.97 -16.31
CA MET A 207 20.15 31.13 -16.06
C MET A 207 20.64 31.71 -17.38
N ASN A 208 20.65 33.04 -17.51
CA ASN A 208 21.12 33.72 -18.71
C ASN A 208 22.61 34.08 -18.62
N THR A 209 23.06 34.48 -17.44
CA THR A 209 24.42 34.98 -17.19
C THR A 209 24.93 34.43 -15.87
N LEU A 210 26.20 34.05 -15.86
CA LEU A 210 26.88 33.55 -14.67
C LEU A 210 28.20 34.28 -14.54
N ALA A 211 28.38 35.01 -13.44
CA ALA A 211 29.60 35.76 -13.16
C ALA A 211 30.51 34.97 -12.22
N PHE A 212 31.67 34.58 -12.72
CA PHE A 212 32.69 33.90 -11.93
C PHE A 212 33.75 34.91 -11.50
N GLU A 213 34.09 34.86 -10.21
CA GLU A 213 35.19 35.62 -9.65
C GLU A 213 36.24 34.64 -9.11
N CYS A 214 37.35 34.54 -9.83
CA CYS A 214 38.52 33.74 -9.51
C CYS A 214 39.69 34.63 -9.10
N PRO A 215 40.75 34.11 -8.45
CA PRO A 215 41.84 34.93 -7.89
C PRO A 215 42.47 35.95 -8.85
N ASN A 216 42.57 35.60 -10.14
CA ASN A 216 43.21 36.44 -11.16
C ASN A 216 42.29 36.83 -12.33
N LYS A 217 41.02 36.42 -12.30
CA LYS A 217 40.12 36.51 -13.46
C LYS A 217 38.67 36.70 -13.01
N HIS A 218 38.01 37.70 -13.59
CA HIS A 218 36.56 37.79 -13.61
C HIS A 218 36.09 37.29 -14.97
N LYS A 219 35.16 36.32 -14.99
CA LYS A 219 34.66 35.74 -16.23
C LYS A 219 33.15 35.71 -16.18
N ILE A 220 32.51 36.40 -17.11
CA ILE A 220 31.07 36.23 -17.35
C ILE A 220 30.92 35.13 -18.41
N VAL A 221 30.13 34.12 -18.08
CA VAL A 221 29.80 33.01 -18.98
C VAL A 221 28.31 33.07 -19.27
N ASN A 222 27.94 32.78 -20.52
CA ASN A 222 26.54 32.61 -20.88
C ASN A 222 25.98 31.42 -20.08
N GLY A 223 24.85 31.64 -19.43
CA GLY A 223 24.15 30.59 -18.72
C GLY A 223 23.49 29.58 -19.67
N CYS A 224 22.68 28.70 -19.11
CA CYS A 224 22.03 27.60 -19.80
C CYS A 224 20.62 27.38 -19.26
N ASN A 225 19.78 26.74 -20.07
CA ASN A 225 18.46 26.30 -19.62
C ASN A 225 18.55 25.13 -18.63
N PHE A 226 19.46 24.20 -18.90
CA PHE A 226 19.77 23.05 -18.03
C PHE A 226 21.17 22.53 -18.34
N CYS A 227 22.09 22.64 -17.37
CA CYS A 227 23.46 22.16 -17.54
C CYS A 227 24.15 21.90 -16.20
N PHE A 228 25.21 21.08 -16.26
CA PHE A 228 26.22 20.99 -15.22
C PHE A 228 27.34 22.00 -15.49
N ILE A 229 27.77 22.68 -14.44
CA ILE A 229 28.91 23.59 -14.48
C ILE A 229 29.92 23.17 -13.45
N GLN A 230 31.14 22.89 -13.90
CA GLN A 230 32.25 22.63 -12.99
C GLN A 230 32.98 23.94 -12.70
N ILE A 231 32.96 24.36 -11.43
CA ILE A 231 33.67 25.56 -10.99
C ILE A 231 35.11 25.19 -10.63
N PRO A 232 36.10 25.94 -11.14
CA PRO A 232 37.47 25.86 -10.65
C PRO A 232 37.58 26.17 -9.16
N CYS A 233 38.65 25.68 -8.56
CA CYS A 233 39.00 26.00 -7.18
C CYS A 233 39.21 27.50 -6.95
N MET A 234 38.89 27.96 -5.74
CA MET A 234 39.01 29.38 -5.32
C MET A 234 38.19 30.38 -6.14
N CYS A 235 37.26 29.91 -6.96
CA CYS A 235 36.32 30.78 -7.66
C CYS A 235 34.98 30.86 -6.91
N SER A 236 34.36 32.03 -6.89
CA SER A 236 32.97 32.21 -6.50
C SER A 236 32.09 32.36 -7.73
N LEU A 237 30.83 31.98 -7.59
CA LEU A 237 29.80 32.21 -8.61
C LEU A 237 28.79 33.23 -8.06
N SER A 238 28.51 34.25 -8.85
CA SER A 238 27.45 35.22 -8.61
C SER A 238 26.44 35.15 -9.75
N THR A 239 25.17 35.11 -9.40
CA THR A 239 24.03 35.27 -10.31
C THR A 239 23.16 36.44 -9.82
N ASP A 240 22.09 36.75 -10.55
CA ASP A 240 21.16 37.83 -10.16
C ASP A 240 20.48 37.57 -8.81
N SER A 241 20.41 36.32 -8.35
CA SER A 241 19.68 35.93 -7.13
C SER A 241 20.48 35.08 -6.15
N LEU A 242 21.66 34.58 -6.51
CA LEU A 242 22.45 33.66 -5.70
C LEU A 242 23.93 34.02 -5.71
N TYR A 243 24.59 33.77 -4.58
CA TYR A 243 26.04 33.81 -4.43
C TYR A 243 26.55 32.49 -3.87
N ILE A 244 27.52 31.88 -4.55
CA ILE A 244 28.25 30.69 -4.09
C ILE A 244 29.69 31.11 -3.75
N PRO A 245 30.12 30.97 -2.48
CA PRO A 245 31.42 31.43 -2.04
C PRO A 245 32.57 30.56 -2.55
N LYS A 246 33.78 31.14 -2.53
CA LYS A 246 35.04 30.47 -2.91
C LYS A 246 35.31 29.26 -1.98
N LYS A 247 35.67 28.12 -2.57
CA LYS A 247 36.05 26.90 -1.83
C LYS A 247 37.50 26.51 -2.10
N ILE A 248 38.18 25.99 -1.07
CA ILE A 248 39.58 25.50 -1.10
C ILE A 248 39.65 23.97 -0.88
N GLU A 249 38.58 23.36 -0.39
CA GLU A 249 38.55 21.94 -0.05
C GLU A 249 38.66 21.05 -1.30
N LYS A 250 39.48 19.99 -1.23
CA LYS A 250 39.71 18.98 -2.30
C LYS A 250 40.24 19.50 -3.64
N CYS A 251 40.97 20.61 -3.63
CA CYS A 251 41.60 21.15 -4.82
C CYS A 251 42.89 20.40 -5.20
N THR A 252 42.77 19.34 -6.00
CA THR A 252 43.93 18.57 -6.48
C THR A 252 44.45 19.05 -7.85
N ASN A 253 43.62 19.71 -8.65
CA ASN A 253 43.99 20.23 -9.96
C ASN A 253 43.43 21.64 -10.18
N TYR A 254 44.33 22.61 -10.37
CA TYR A 254 44.01 23.98 -10.76
C TYR A 254 43.67 24.02 -12.25
N LYS A 255 42.47 23.58 -12.62
CA LYS A 255 41.94 23.85 -13.96
C LYS A 255 41.31 25.23 -13.96
N ASP A 256 41.90 26.17 -14.71
CA ASP A 256 41.38 27.54 -14.85
C ASP A 256 40.09 27.64 -15.69
N THR A 257 39.69 26.54 -16.34
CA THR A 257 38.59 26.55 -17.30
C THR A 257 37.29 26.06 -16.66
N VAL A 258 36.31 26.95 -16.57
CA VAL A 258 34.90 26.58 -16.34
C VAL A 258 34.45 25.69 -17.49
N THR A 259 33.98 24.48 -17.18
CA THR A 259 33.40 23.55 -18.15
C THR A 259 31.88 23.55 -17.98
N VAL A 260 31.18 23.57 -19.12
CA VAL A 260 29.72 23.51 -19.18
C VAL A 260 29.35 22.24 -19.93
N LEU A 261 28.55 21.39 -19.30
CA LEU A 261 28.14 20.10 -19.83
C LEU A 261 26.62 20.00 -19.78
N HIS A 262 26.01 19.56 -20.87
CA HIS A 262 24.57 19.48 -21.04
C HIS A 262 24.13 18.02 -20.90
N PRO A 263 23.51 17.64 -19.78
CA PRO A 263 22.83 16.36 -19.67
C PRO A 263 21.56 16.35 -20.51
N ILE A 264 21.02 15.16 -20.76
CA ILE A 264 19.78 14.98 -21.51
C ILE A 264 18.75 14.19 -20.72
N ASN A 265 17.48 14.43 -21.04
CA ASN A 265 16.37 13.73 -20.44
C ASN A 265 16.20 12.34 -21.07
N LEU A 266 17.04 11.39 -20.67
CA LEU A 266 17.01 10.03 -21.21
C LEU A 266 15.67 9.33 -20.98
N ALA A 267 15.03 9.57 -19.83
CA ALA A 267 13.71 9.02 -19.52
C ALA A 267 12.64 9.46 -20.52
N LEU A 268 12.65 10.74 -20.89
CA LEU A 268 11.78 11.27 -21.92
C LEU A 268 12.10 10.64 -23.28
N ILE A 269 13.38 10.57 -23.66
CA ILE A 269 13.80 10.01 -24.95
C ILE A 269 13.35 8.55 -25.10
N GLN A 270 13.50 7.74 -24.04
CA GLN A 270 13.07 6.33 -24.02
C GLN A 270 11.57 6.13 -24.26
N HIS A 271 10.73 7.13 -23.98
CA HIS A 271 9.29 7.03 -24.18
C HIS A 271 8.81 7.51 -25.56
N PHE A 272 9.61 8.31 -26.27
CA PHE A 272 9.21 8.94 -27.53
C PHE A 272 9.98 8.44 -28.76
N PHE A 273 11.17 7.85 -28.58
CA PHE A 273 12.03 7.41 -29.66
C PHE A 273 12.33 5.91 -29.56
N ASP A 274 12.72 5.31 -30.68
CA ASP A 274 13.11 3.90 -30.73
C ASP A 274 14.50 3.66 -30.11
N SER A 275 14.73 2.44 -29.61
CA SER A 275 15.95 2.05 -28.88
C SER A 275 17.26 2.34 -29.60
N ASP A 276 17.25 2.24 -30.92
CA ASP A 276 18.45 2.42 -31.74
C ASP A 276 18.99 3.85 -31.63
N THR A 277 18.09 4.83 -31.49
CA THR A 277 18.40 6.27 -31.42
C THR A 277 19.19 6.65 -30.17
N TYR A 278 18.98 5.92 -29.06
CA TYR A 278 19.62 6.21 -27.77
C TYR A 278 20.48 5.05 -27.24
N SER A 279 20.82 4.09 -28.11
CA SER A 279 21.63 2.91 -27.76
C SER A 279 23.02 3.29 -27.21
N SER A 280 23.64 4.35 -27.72
CA SER A 280 24.94 4.86 -27.26
C SER A 280 24.86 5.78 -26.03
N ILE A 281 23.67 6.23 -25.66
CA ILE A 281 23.47 7.20 -24.58
C ILE A 281 23.31 6.49 -23.25
N LEU A 282 24.20 6.76 -22.32
CA LEU A 282 24.19 6.25 -20.96
C LEU A 282 23.58 7.28 -19.98
N GLY A 283 23.19 6.84 -18.78
CA GLY A 283 22.61 7.73 -17.76
C GLY A 283 23.52 8.87 -17.30
N ASP A 284 24.84 8.73 -17.47
CA ASP A 284 25.89 9.69 -17.15
C ASP A 284 26.42 10.44 -18.38
N THR A 285 25.84 10.21 -19.56
CA THR A 285 26.28 10.90 -20.79
C THR A 285 25.93 12.38 -20.75
N THR A 286 26.91 13.21 -21.06
CA THR A 286 26.76 14.67 -21.14
C THR A 286 27.39 15.19 -22.43
N PHE A 287 26.91 16.35 -22.90
CA PHE A 287 27.33 16.94 -24.16
C PHE A 287 27.93 18.32 -23.96
N THR A 288 28.87 18.73 -24.82
CA THR A 288 29.47 20.07 -24.76
C THR A 288 28.55 21.17 -25.31
N LYS A 289 27.48 20.79 -25.99
CA LYS A 289 26.45 21.68 -26.52
C LYS A 289 25.07 21.11 -26.21
N GLU A 290 24.09 21.99 -26.06
CA GLU A 290 22.69 21.61 -25.88
C GLU A 290 22.18 20.85 -27.10
N ILE A 291 21.55 19.69 -26.87
CA ILE A 291 20.91 18.90 -27.92
C ILE A 291 19.49 19.42 -28.10
N ASN A 292 19.14 19.80 -29.33
CA ASN A 292 17.78 20.18 -29.67
C ASN A 292 16.90 18.94 -29.83
N ILE A 293 16.09 18.65 -28.81
CA ILE A 293 15.13 17.55 -28.82
C ILE A 293 13.75 18.12 -29.17
N GLN A 294 13.22 17.71 -30.32
CA GLN A 294 11.86 18.04 -30.75
C GLN A 294 10.91 16.91 -30.34
N ILE A 295 10.03 17.20 -29.38
CA ILE A 295 8.91 16.31 -29.01
C ILE A 295 7.59 16.92 -29.48
N PRO A 296 6.57 16.09 -29.76
CA PRO A 296 5.23 16.59 -30.05
C PRO A 296 4.69 17.45 -28.89
N SER A 297 3.88 18.45 -29.20
CA SER A 297 3.27 19.31 -28.18
C SER A 297 2.40 18.50 -27.22
N ILE A 298 2.69 18.60 -25.92
CA ILE A 298 1.90 17.93 -24.89
C ILE A 298 0.66 18.79 -24.60
N ASN A 299 -0.49 18.39 -25.14
CA ASN A 299 -1.77 19.06 -24.91
C ASN A 299 -2.35 18.60 -23.57
N ILE A 300 -2.10 19.37 -22.51
CA ILE A 300 -2.64 19.11 -21.18
C ILE A 300 -3.99 19.82 -21.05
N PHE A 301 -5.03 19.06 -20.70
CA PHE A 301 -6.34 19.64 -20.45
C PHE A 301 -6.24 20.60 -19.25
N ASN A 302 -6.61 21.87 -19.47
CA ASN A 302 -6.52 22.91 -18.46
C ASN A 302 -7.93 23.44 -18.18
N HIS A 303 -8.52 23.01 -17.08
CA HIS A 303 -9.82 23.49 -16.62
C HIS A 303 -9.64 24.45 -15.44
N SER A 304 -10.59 25.38 -15.24
CA SER A 304 -10.54 26.38 -14.17
C SER A 304 -10.40 25.75 -12.77
N PHE A 305 -10.99 24.57 -12.55
CA PHE A 305 -10.85 23.83 -11.29
C PHE A 305 -9.47 23.18 -11.09
N SER A 306 -8.67 22.98 -12.16
CA SER A 306 -7.30 22.44 -11.97
C SER A 306 -6.40 23.40 -11.22
N ASN A 307 -6.67 24.71 -11.26
CA ASN A 307 -5.91 25.67 -10.45
C ASN A 307 -6.21 25.54 -8.95
N ILE A 308 -7.43 25.09 -8.60
CA ILE A 308 -7.85 24.88 -7.22
C ILE A 308 -7.27 23.56 -6.70
N ILE A 309 -7.30 22.49 -7.49
CA ILE A 309 -6.73 21.18 -7.13
C ILE A 309 -5.19 21.22 -7.14
N ALA A 310 -4.58 22.01 -8.02
CA ALA A 310 -3.12 22.17 -8.09
C ALA A 310 -2.51 22.88 -6.87
N GLN A 311 -3.31 23.59 -6.06
CA GLN A 311 -2.83 24.15 -4.79
C GLN A 311 -2.73 23.11 -3.68
N ASP A 312 -3.47 22.00 -3.77
CA ASP A 312 -3.61 21.04 -2.67
C ASP A 312 -2.59 19.90 -2.75
N HIS A 313 -2.12 19.53 -3.95
CA HIS A 313 -1.02 18.58 -4.15
C HIS A 313 -0.19 18.95 -5.40
N ASN A 314 1.13 18.75 -5.35
CA ASN A 314 2.01 18.82 -6.52
C ASN A 314 1.56 17.78 -7.56
N LEU A 315 0.66 18.17 -8.46
CA LEU A 315 0.09 17.29 -9.47
C LEU A 315 1.21 16.71 -10.33
N HIS A 316 1.42 15.41 -10.19
CA HIS A 316 2.42 14.68 -10.95
C HIS A 316 1.73 13.59 -11.78
N LEU A 317 2.02 13.58 -13.08
CA LEU A 317 1.40 12.65 -14.04
C LEU A 317 2.41 11.58 -14.42
N SER A 318 1.96 10.35 -14.66
CA SER A 318 2.86 9.30 -15.13
C SER A 318 3.39 9.65 -16.52
N LEU A 319 4.72 9.71 -16.67
CA LEU A 319 5.36 10.05 -17.95
C LEU A 319 4.96 9.06 -19.05
N LYS A 320 4.88 7.78 -18.71
CA LYS A 320 4.42 6.72 -19.62
C LYS A 320 3.01 6.99 -20.18
N ARG A 321 2.07 7.42 -19.32
CA ARG A 321 0.70 7.75 -19.75
C ARG A 321 0.66 9.00 -20.62
N ILE A 322 1.44 10.02 -20.27
CA ILE A 322 1.57 11.23 -21.07
C ILE A 322 2.11 10.89 -22.46
N ALA A 323 3.24 10.18 -22.53
CA ALA A 323 3.84 9.82 -23.80
C ALA A 323 2.87 9.02 -24.69
N GLN A 324 2.16 8.04 -24.12
CA GLN A 324 1.15 7.27 -24.85
C GLN A 324 -0.03 8.12 -25.36
N ALA A 325 -0.50 9.09 -24.57
CA ALA A 325 -1.56 10.01 -24.98
C ALA A 325 -1.07 10.98 -26.07
N THR A 326 0.13 11.54 -25.89
CA THR A 326 0.77 12.47 -26.84
C THR A 326 1.06 11.80 -28.19
N LEU A 327 1.59 10.58 -28.20
CA LEU A 327 1.81 9.79 -29.42
C LEU A 327 0.50 9.52 -30.18
N LYS A 328 -0.63 9.41 -29.47
CA LYS A 328 -1.98 9.25 -30.03
C LYS A 328 -2.68 10.58 -30.30
N GLN A 329 -2.01 11.72 -30.14
CA GLN A 329 -2.57 13.07 -30.25
C GLN A 329 -3.81 13.31 -29.37
N LYS A 330 -3.90 12.61 -28.22
CA LYS A 330 -4.99 12.77 -27.25
C LYS A 330 -4.64 13.80 -26.18
N THR A 331 -5.67 14.44 -25.64
CA THR A 331 -5.56 15.33 -24.49
C THR A 331 -5.12 14.55 -23.26
N VAL A 332 -4.12 15.08 -22.55
CA VAL A 332 -3.66 14.54 -21.28
C VAL A 332 -4.52 15.13 -20.18
N PHE A 333 -5.22 14.26 -19.47
CA PHE A 333 -6.02 14.63 -18.30
C PHE A 333 -5.21 14.47 -17.01
N LYS A 334 -5.34 15.43 -16.11
CA LYS A 334 -4.65 15.45 -14.81
C LYS A 334 -5.30 14.49 -13.81
N SER A 335 -6.60 14.23 -13.96
CA SER A 335 -7.36 13.35 -13.08
C SER A 335 -8.32 12.45 -13.88
N LEU A 336 -8.81 11.38 -13.25
CA LEU A 336 -9.78 10.46 -13.85
C LEU A 336 -11.16 11.09 -14.06
N SER A 337 -11.47 12.20 -13.38
CA SER A 337 -12.75 12.90 -13.53
C SER A 337 -12.75 13.91 -14.69
N GLU A 338 -11.60 14.42 -15.12
CA GLU A 338 -11.53 15.40 -16.21
C GLU A 338 -12.02 14.88 -17.57
N PRO A 339 -11.76 13.61 -17.99
CA PRO A 339 -12.36 13.07 -19.22
C PRO A 339 -13.89 13.03 -19.19
N LEU A 340 -14.50 12.91 -18.00
CA LEU A 340 -15.95 12.97 -17.82
C LEU A 340 -16.47 14.40 -18.01
N ILE A 341 -15.69 15.39 -17.57
CA ILE A 341 -16.03 16.82 -17.70
C ILE A 341 -15.82 17.30 -19.13
N SER A 342 -14.80 16.80 -19.84
CA SER A 342 -14.54 17.19 -21.24
C SER A 342 -15.51 16.58 -22.24
N GLY A 343 -16.25 15.54 -21.85
CA GLY A 343 -17.17 14.82 -22.73
C GLY A 343 -16.47 13.85 -23.71
N ASP A 344 -15.17 13.60 -23.55
CA ASP A 344 -14.40 12.68 -24.42
C ASP A 344 -14.68 11.20 -24.14
N ILE A 345 -15.24 10.90 -22.97
CA ILE A 345 -15.87 9.60 -22.73
C ILE A 345 -17.32 9.74 -23.15
N SER A 346 -17.62 9.40 -24.41
CA SER A 346 -18.97 8.99 -24.77
C SER A 346 -19.28 7.77 -23.90
N MET A 347 -19.99 7.96 -22.79
CA MET A 347 -20.60 6.83 -22.11
C MET A 347 -21.46 6.17 -23.18
N ASP A 348 -21.09 4.93 -23.53
CA ASP A 348 -21.87 4.13 -24.44
C ASP A 348 -23.31 4.15 -23.91
N ASP A 349 -24.22 4.81 -24.63
CA ASP A 349 -25.62 5.05 -24.24
C ASP A 349 -26.40 3.74 -23.96
N SER A 350 -25.72 2.61 -24.10
CA SER A 350 -26.18 1.27 -23.81
C SER A 350 -26.14 0.87 -22.33
N TRP A 351 -25.49 1.64 -21.43
CA TRP A 351 -25.45 1.28 -20.00
C TRP A 351 -26.23 2.26 -19.12
N LEU A 352 -27.50 1.89 -18.86
CA LEU A 352 -28.40 2.46 -17.85
C LEU A 352 -28.44 3.99 -17.85
N ASP A 353 -29.11 4.54 -18.88
CA ASP A 353 -29.53 5.96 -18.89
C ASP A 353 -30.09 6.34 -17.51
N LEU A 354 -29.78 7.54 -17.04
CA LEU A 354 -30.17 8.03 -15.72
C LEU A 354 -31.70 7.97 -15.55
N ASN A 355 -32.43 8.08 -16.67
CA ASN A 355 -33.86 7.80 -16.76
C ASN A 355 -34.21 6.35 -16.42
N THR A 356 -33.45 5.37 -16.92
CA THR A 356 -33.62 3.95 -16.60
C THR A 356 -33.34 3.67 -15.12
N ILE A 357 -32.33 4.32 -14.53
CA ILE A 357 -32.06 4.22 -13.08
C ILE A 357 -33.19 4.84 -12.27
N LEU A 358 -33.73 6.00 -12.68
CA LEU A 358 -34.90 6.62 -12.07
C LEU A 358 -36.16 5.76 -12.22
N ILE A 359 -36.34 5.10 -13.36
CA ILE A 359 -37.45 4.18 -13.61
C ILE A 359 -37.31 2.93 -12.74
N ILE A 360 -36.14 2.28 -12.69
CA ILE A 360 -35.90 1.09 -11.86
C ILE A 360 -36.02 1.43 -10.37
N SER A 361 -35.47 2.55 -9.92
CA SER A 361 -35.58 2.99 -8.53
C SER A 361 -37.02 3.33 -8.15
N SER A 362 -37.78 4.01 -9.02
CA SER A 362 -39.21 4.25 -8.80
C SER A 362 -40.04 2.96 -8.83
N LEU A 363 -39.68 1.97 -9.65
CA LEU A 363 -40.29 0.64 -9.65
C LEU A 363 -40.01 -0.13 -8.36
N CYS A 364 -38.78 -0.08 -7.86
CA CYS A 364 -38.41 -0.69 -6.58
C CYS A 364 -39.13 -0.03 -5.41
N VAL A 365 -39.18 1.30 -5.38
CA VAL A 365 -39.88 2.08 -4.34
C VAL A 365 -41.39 1.81 -4.40
N SER A 366 -42.00 1.79 -5.59
CA SER A 366 -43.42 1.45 -5.73
C SER A 366 -43.71 0.00 -5.34
N GLY A 367 -42.85 -0.96 -5.69
CA GLY A 367 -42.97 -2.35 -5.23
C GLY A 367 -42.90 -2.47 -3.70
N LEU A 368 -41.96 -1.77 -3.06
CA LEU A 368 -41.87 -1.69 -1.60
C LEU A 368 -43.11 -1.05 -0.97
N LEU A 369 -43.65 0.01 -1.59
CA LEU A 369 -44.88 0.67 -1.14
C LEU A 369 -46.10 -0.25 -1.29
N VAL A 370 -46.20 -1.06 -2.35
CA VAL A 370 -47.29 -2.05 -2.51
C VAL A 370 -47.19 -3.13 -1.44
N ILE A 371 -46.00 -3.64 -1.14
CA ILE A 371 -45.79 -4.61 -0.05
C ILE A 371 -46.16 -3.98 1.30
N ALA A 372 -45.72 -2.74 1.56
CA ALA A 372 -46.08 -2.00 2.75
C ALA A 372 -47.61 -1.78 2.84
N CYS A 373 -48.27 -1.44 1.74
CA CYS A 373 -49.72 -1.30 1.65
C CYS A 373 -50.44 -2.63 1.92
N ILE A 374 -49.95 -3.77 1.43
CA ILE A 374 -50.53 -5.11 1.71
C ILE A 374 -50.39 -5.45 3.20
N VAL A 375 -49.22 -5.18 3.79
CA VAL A 375 -48.98 -5.38 5.24
C VAL A 375 -49.87 -4.46 6.07
N LEU A 376 -49.98 -3.19 5.68
CA LEU A 376 -50.87 -2.21 6.30
C LEU A 376 -52.33 -2.60 6.12
N PHE A 377 -52.75 -3.10 4.95
CA PHE A 377 -54.11 -3.58 4.73
C PHE A 377 -54.43 -4.78 5.61
N ASN A 378 -53.49 -5.70 5.79
CA ASN A 378 -53.66 -6.82 6.72
C ASN A 378 -53.73 -6.34 8.18
N LYS A 379 -52.93 -5.34 8.57
CA LYS A 379 -53.02 -4.73 9.90
C LYS A 379 -54.31 -3.92 10.10
N ILE A 380 -54.75 -3.17 9.10
CA ILE A 380 -56.00 -2.42 9.08
C ILE A 380 -57.18 -3.38 9.10
N ARG A 381 -57.10 -4.55 8.45
CA ARG A 381 -58.16 -5.58 8.50
C ARG A 381 -58.29 -6.19 9.91
N ILE A 382 -57.18 -6.33 10.63
CA ILE A 382 -57.17 -6.72 12.05
C ILE A 382 -57.72 -5.58 12.93
N LEU A 383 -57.39 -4.33 12.63
CA LEU A 383 -57.87 -3.15 13.36
C LEU A 383 -59.35 -2.82 13.09
N THR A 384 -59.84 -3.02 11.86
CA THR A 384 -61.25 -2.82 11.48
C THR A 384 -62.14 -3.92 12.02
N ALA A 385 -61.63 -5.14 12.21
CA ALA A 385 -62.32 -6.18 12.97
C ALA A 385 -62.52 -5.80 14.45
N THR A 386 -61.59 -5.03 15.04
CA THR A 386 -61.73 -4.50 16.41
C THR A 386 -62.55 -3.20 16.50
N LEU A 387 -62.60 -2.40 15.43
CA LEU A 387 -63.31 -1.12 15.39
C LEU A 387 -64.79 -1.25 14.97
N LEU A 388 -65.18 -2.33 14.28
CA LEU A 388 -66.58 -2.61 13.92
C LEU A 388 -67.49 -3.02 15.09
N LEU A 389 -66.96 -3.15 16.32
CA LEU A 389 -67.74 -3.30 17.56
C LEU A 389 -68.06 -1.97 18.25
N LEU A 390 -67.49 -0.85 17.82
CA LEU A 390 -67.69 0.46 18.43
C LEU A 390 -68.11 1.51 17.39
N GLN A 391 -69.40 1.82 17.48
CA GLN A 391 -70.04 3.11 17.19
C GLN A 391 -70.83 3.27 15.87
N LYS A 392 -72.15 3.39 16.13
CA LYS A 392 -73.24 3.91 15.31
C LYS A 392 -73.16 5.45 15.19
N ILE A 393 -73.26 5.97 13.94
CA ILE A 393 -74.12 7.09 13.43
C ILE A 393 -73.90 8.55 13.99
N PRO A 394 -74.16 9.68 13.28
CA PRO A 394 -74.18 10.06 11.84
C PRO A 394 -73.39 11.36 11.46
N ARG A 395 -73.50 11.72 10.17
CA ARG A 395 -72.91 12.82 9.35
C ARG A 395 -73.43 14.25 9.58
N SER A 396 -72.69 15.24 9.06
CA SER A 396 -73.23 16.40 8.31
C SER A 396 -72.33 16.82 7.12
N GLN A 397 -72.94 17.49 6.13
CA GLN A 397 -72.46 17.88 4.77
C GLN A 397 -71.79 19.28 4.76
N SER A 398 -70.96 19.71 3.78
CA SER A 398 -71.40 20.28 2.49
C SER A 398 -70.28 20.51 1.43
N LEU A 399 -70.72 20.56 0.16
CA LEU A 399 -70.16 21.10 -1.12
C LEU A 399 -69.28 22.38 -1.01
N SER A 400 -68.45 22.84 -1.97
CA SER A 400 -68.38 22.73 -3.45
C SER A 400 -67.06 23.32 -4.03
N ASN A 401 -66.63 22.82 -5.21
CA ASN A 401 -65.63 23.34 -6.21
C ASN A 401 -65.85 24.82 -6.66
N PRO A 402 -65.06 25.47 -7.59
CA PRO A 402 -63.78 25.13 -8.30
C PRO A 402 -62.71 26.28 -8.42
N SER A 403 -61.46 25.90 -8.79
CA SER A 403 -60.36 26.51 -9.64
C SER A 403 -60.15 28.04 -9.89
N PRO A 404 -59.01 28.54 -10.48
CA PRO A 404 -57.56 28.25 -10.36
C PRO A 404 -56.56 29.49 -10.39
N LEU A 405 -55.25 29.24 -10.10
CA LEU A 405 -53.96 29.88 -10.56
C LEU A 405 -53.59 31.36 -10.24
N PRO A 406 -52.29 31.70 -9.96
CA PRO A 406 -51.30 31.99 -11.04
C PRO A 406 -49.80 31.65 -10.80
N SER A 407 -49.00 31.97 -11.84
CA SER A 407 -47.62 31.68 -12.30
C SER A 407 -46.42 32.47 -11.70
N PHE A 408 -45.16 32.15 -12.10
CA PHE A 408 -44.16 33.10 -12.67
C PHE A 408 -43.04 32.41 -13.53
N ILE A 409 -42.47 33.18 -14.47
CA ILE A 409 -41.58 32.82 -15.62
C ILE A 409 -40.20 33.51 -15.49
N TYR A 410 -39.11 32.91 -16.03
CA TYR A 410 -38.05 33.68 -16.73
C TYR A 410 -37.33 32.88 -17.85
N LYS A 411 -37.10 33.53 -19.00
CA LYS A 411 -36.21 33.23 -20.16
C LYS A 411 -35.38 34.52 -20.39
N HIS A 412 -34.17 34.61 -20.96
CA HIS A 412 -33.49 33.89 -22.05
C HIS A 412 -32.01 34.39 -22.10
N LEU A 413 -31.12 33.69 -22.82
CA LEU A 413 -30.40 34.31 -23.96
C LEU A 413 -29.84 33.20 -24.88
N ALA A 414 -29.98 33.42 -26.19
CA ALA A 414 -29.43 32.55 -27.24
C ALA A 414 -28.49 33.39 -28.12
N THR A 415 -27.48 32.72 -28.68
CA THR A 415 -26.82 33.13 -29.92
C THR A 415 -26.52 31.86 -30.75
N THR A 416 -27.22 31.74 -31.89
CA THR A 416 -26.84 31.25 -33.24
C THR A 416 -25.38 30.79 -33.43
N THR A 417 -24.96 29.79 -34.23
CA THR A 417 -25.56 28.84 -35.21
C THR A 417 -24.44 27.85 -35.59
N GLU A 418 -24.72 26.56 -35.76
CA GLU A 418 -24.44 25.79 -36.99
C GLU A 418 -24.86 24.32 -36.88
N SER A 419 -25.27 23.79 -38.02
CA SER A 419 -26.08 22.60 -38.26
C SER A 419 -25.32 21.28 -38.20
N SER A 420 -25.98 20.21 -37.73
CA SER A 420 -26.32 19.07 -38.59
C SER A 420 -27.27 18.09 -37.91
N HIS A 421 -28.17 17.57 -38.74
CA HIS A 421 -29.21 16.58 -38.53
C HIS A 421 -28.91 15.45 -37.53
N VAL A 422 -29.78 15.27 -36.52
CA VAL A 422 -30.39 13.97 -36.21
C VAL A 422 -31.76 14.22 -35.55
N GLN A 423 -32.84 14.15 -36.34
CA GLN A 423 -34.19 14.11 -35.77
C GLN A 423 -35.08 13.19 -36.58
N SER A 424 -34.97 11.89 -36.29
CA SER A 424 -35.92 10.86 -36.73
C SER A 424 -35.96 9.64 -35.82
N ILE A 425 -35.86 9.80 -34.49
CA ILE A 425 -36.03 8.69 -33.55
C ILE A 425 -36.85 9.12 -32.35
N PHE A 426 -38.10 9.54 -32.53
CA PHE A 426 -39.10 9.49 -31.45
C PHE A 426 -40.50 9.42 -32.05
N ASN A 427 -40.84 8.26 -32.60
CA ASN A 427 -42.22 7.84 -32.85
C ASN A 427 -42.27 6.30 -32.85
N THR A 428 -41.79 5.69 -31.78
CA THR A 428 -42.05 4.27 -31.48
C THR A 428 -42.98 4.24 -30.29
N GLN A 429 -44.27 4.03 -30.58
CA GLN A 429 -45.28 3.68 -29.59
C GLN A 429 -44.80 2.43 -28.83
N CYS A 430 -44.26 2.66 -27.63
CA CYS A 430 -43.83 1.59 -26.75
C CYS A 430 -45.08 0.97 -26.12
N ASN A 431 -45.46 -0.20 -26.63
CA ASN A 431 -46.54 -1.01 -26.10
C ASN A 431 -46.16 -1.40 -24.65
N PRO A 432 -46.91 -1.01 -23.59
CA PRO A 432 -46.46 -1.11 -22.19
C PRO A 432 -46.48 -2.54 -21.62
N TRP A 433 -47.00 -3.51 -22.35
CA TRP A 433 -47.18 -4.90 -21.91
C TRP A 433 -45.90 -5.66 -21.51
N PRO A 434 -44.73 -5.50 -22.18
CA PRO A 434 -43.50 -6.17 -21.78
C PRO A 434 -43.02 -5.73 -20.39
N PHE A 435 -43.18 -4.45 -20.06
CA PHE A 435 -42.74 -3.88 -18.78
C PHE A 435 -43.61 -4.35 -17.60
N VAL A 436 -44.91 -4.55 -17.84
CA VAL A 436 -45.84 -5.10 -16.83
C VAL A 436 -45.52 -6.58 -16.56
N ALA A 437 -45.27 -7.37 -17.62
CA ALA A 437 -44.88 -8.77 -17.47
C ALA A 437 -43.52 -8.94 -16.76
N LEU A 438 -42.55 -8.08 -17.06
CA LEU A 438 -41.25 -8.08 -16.41
C LEU A 438 -41.36 -7.72 -14.92
N SER A 439 -42.20 -6.73 -14.58
CA SER A 439 -42.44 -6.35 -13.18
C SER A 439 -43.06 -7.48 -12.35
N PHE A 440 -44.03 -8.21 -12.93
CA PHE A 440 -44.66 -9.34 -12.25
C PHE A 440 -43.71 -10.52 -12.02
N THR A 441 -42.86 -10.83 -13.01
CA THR A 441 -41.88 -11.93 -12.87
C THR A 441 -40.75 -11.58 -11.88
N MET A 442 -40.27 -10.33 -11.88
CA MET A 442 -39.23 -9.88 -10.94
C MET A 442 -39.73 -9.82 -9.50
N THR A 443 -40.98 -9.42 -9.27
CA THR A 443 -41.57 -9.42 -7.92
C THR A 443 -41.76 -10.86 -7.39
N LEU A 444 -42.19 -11.79 -8.24
CA LEU A 444 -42.27 -13.21 -7.87
C LEU A 444 -40.89 -13.79 -7.52
N ALA A 445 -39.86 -13.49 -8.32
CA ALA A 445 -38.49 -13.93 -8.06
C ALA A 445 -37.95 -13.38 -6.74
N LEU A 446 -38.16 -12.09 -6.45
CA LEU A 446 -37.74 -11.46 -5.20
C LEU A 446 -38.44 -12.06 -3.97
N VAL A 447 -39.72 -12.43 -4.08
CA VAL A 447 -40.45 -13.13 -3.00
C VAL A 447 -39.85 -14.52 -2.76
N ILE A 448 -39.56 -15.28 -3.81
CA ILE A 448 -38.94 -16.61 -3.70
C ILE A 448 -37.55 -16.52 -3.07
N VAL A 449 -36.72 -15.58 -3.52
CA VAL A 449 -35.37 -15.34 -2.97
C VAL A 449 -35.45 -14.91 -1.51
N SER A 450 -36.38 -14.03 -1.16
CA SER A 450 -36.59 -13.59 0.22
C SER A 450 -36.99 -14.76 1.12
N ILE A 451 -37.94 -15.61 0.70
CA ILE A 451 -38.34 -16.80 1.45
C ILE A 451 -37.15 -17.76 1.63
N TYR A 452 -36.32 -17.94 0.60
CA TYR A 452 -35.11 -18.76 0.67
C TYR A 452 -34.08 -18.18 1.65
N PHE A 453 -33.86 -16.87 1.60
CA PHE A 453 -32.90 -16.17 2.47
C PHE A 453 -33.36 -16.17 3.93
N PHE A 454 -34.64 -15.94 4.20
CA PHE A 454 -35.21 -16.05 5.56
C PHE A 454 -35.11 -17.47 6.11
N LYS A 455 -35.31 -18.51 5.28
CA LYS A 455 -35.04 -19.90 5.69
C LYS A 455 -33.56 -20.14 6.00
N LYS A 456 -32.65 -19.52 5.24
CA LYS A 456 -31.20 -19.67 5.43
C LYS A 456 -30.70 -18.94 6.68
N LEU A 457 -31.21 -17.75 7.00
CA LEU A 457 -30.85 -17.01 8.23
C LEU A 457 -31.46 -17.61 9.50
N GLY A 458 -32.56 -18.36 9.40
CA GLY A 458 -33.15 -19.07 10.54
C GLY A 458 -32.33 -20.27 11.03
N ASN A 459 -31.40 -20.78 10.23
CA ASN A 459 -30.46 -21.83 10.63
C ASN A 459 -29.27 -21.24 11.38
N ARG A 460 -29.52 -20.75 12.60
CA ARG A 460 -28.45 -20.53 13.57
C ARG A 460 -27.97 -21.89 14.08
N ASN A 461 -26.65 -22.00 14.23
CA ASN A 461 -25.95 -23.24 14.58
C ASN A 461 -26.22 -23.64 16.03
N HIS A 462 -27.38 -24.22 16.30
CA HIS A 462 -27.75 -24.74 17.62
C HIS A 462 -27.35 -26.20 17.75
N THR A 463 -26.79 -26.56 18.90
CA THR A 463 -26.67 -27.96 19.32
C THR A 463 -28.07 -28.48 19.63
N LYS A 464 -28.45 -29.63 19.09
CA LYS A 464 -29.76 -30.25 19.35
C LYS A 464 -29.55 -31.67 19.83
N VAL A 465 -30.34 -32.07 20.81
CA VAL A 465 -30.47 -33.49 21.16
C VAL A 465 -31.65 -34.04 20.39
N VAL A 466 -31.42 -35.08 19.61
CA VAL A 466 -32.40 -35.67 18.69
C VAL A 466 -32.65 -37.13 19.04
N LEU A 467 -33.90 -37.56 18.92
CA LEU A 467 -34.31 -38.95 18.97
C LEU A 467 -34.28 -39.51 17.54
N GLU A 468 -33.38 -40.45 17.29
CA GLU A 468 -33.37 -41.26 16.08
C GLU A 468 -34.20 -42.52 16.30
N ILE A 469 -35.17 -42.76 15.44
CA ILE A 469 -35.97 -43.98 15.42
C ILE A 469 -35.72 -44.67 14.08
N THR A 470 -35.25 -45.91 14.13
CA THR A 470 -34.85 -46.68 12.95
C THR A 470 -35.38 -48.10 13.01
N ASN A 471 -35.87 -48.62 11.88
CA ASN A 471 -36.24 -50.04 11.73
C ASN A 471 -35.30 -50.78 10.75
N GLY A 472 -34.11 -50.22 10.51
CA GLY A 472 -33.11 -50.75 9.55
C GLY A 472 -33.38 -50.36 8.09
N LEU A 473 -34.63 -50.23 7.67
CA LEU A 473 -35.01 -49.79 6.31
C LEU A 473 -35.25 -48.28 6.22
N SER A 474 -35.70 -47.67 7.31
CA SER A 474 -36.02 -46.26 7.36
C SER A 474 -35.61 -45.67 8.70
N CYS A 475 -35.09 -44.44 8.63
CA CYS A 475 -34.67 -43.66 9.79
C CYS A 475 -35.46 -42.33 9.82
N ILE A 476 -35.84 -41.91 11.02
CA ILE A 476 -36.50 -40.63 11.32
C ILE A 476 -35.79 -40.01 12.51
N THR A 477 -35.33 -38.77 12.36
CA THR A 477 -34.76 -37.98 13.45
C THR A 477 -35.73 -36.91 13.92
N ILE A 478 -35.91 -36.80 15.23
CA ILE A 478 -36.87 -35.89 15.85
C ILE A 478 -36.13 -35.05 16.90
N PRO A 479 -36.13 -33.71 16.81
CA PRO A 479 -35.49 -32.88 17.82
C PRO A 479 -36.26 -32.95 19.15
N ILE A 480 -35.56 -33.36 20.22
CA ILE A 480 -36.11 -33.40 21.58
C ILE A 480 -35.97 -32.01 22.21
N VAL A 481 -34.73 -31.50 22.26
CA VAL A 481 -34.41 -30.21 22.87
C VAL A 481 -33.28 -29.50 22.12
N THR A 482 -33.36 -28.18 22.05
CA THR A 482 -32.32 -27.31 21.49
C THR A 482 -31.49 -26.71 22.62
N LEU A 483 -30.18 -26.95 22.59
CA LEU A 483 -29.22 -26.43 23.57
C LEU A 483 -28.56 -25.16 23.04
N SER A 484 -28.35 -24.19 23.92
CA SER A 484 -27.80 -22.87 23.58
C SER A 484 -26.28 -22.87 23.37
N LEU A 485 -25.57 -23.86 23.92
CA LEU A 485 -24.09 -23.94 23.93
C LEU A 485 -23.56 -25.12 23.10
N CYS A 486 -22.24 -25.21 22.97
CA CYS A 486 -21.56 -26.28 22.23
C CYS A 486 -21.69 -27.63 22.95
N PRO A 487 -21.57 -28.77 22.23
CA PRO A 487 -21.69 -30.10 22.85
C PRO A 487 -20.74 -30.34 24.02
N SER A 488 -19.56 -29.70 24.01
CA SER A 488 -18.54 -29.80 25.06
C SER A 488 -18.96 -29.20 26.40
N ASP A 489 -20.01 -28.38 26.44
CA ASP A 489 -20.48 -27.70 27.65
C ASP A 489 -21.59 -28.47 28.39
N TRP A 490 -21.97 -29.64 27.87
CA TRP A 490 -23.08 -30.44 28.38
C TRP A 490 -22.60 -31.84 28.78
N ASP A 491 -22.96 -32.24 29.99
CA ASP A 491 -22.89 -33.62 30.45
C ASP A 491 -24.24 -34.27 30.17
N ILE A 492 -24.27 -35.23 29.24
CA ILE A 492 -25.49 -35.86 28.77
C ILE A 492 -25.41 -37.36 29.06
N THR A 493 -26.28 -37.81 29.95
CA THR A 493 -26.43 -39.23 30.31
C THR A 493 -27.48 -39.85 29.39
N ALA A 494 -27.16 -40.91 28.64
CA ALA A 494 -28.14 -41.54 27.77
C ALA A 494 -29.24 -42.27 28.58
N PRO A 495 -30.50 -42.29 28.13
CA PRO A 495 -31.54 -43.08 28.77
C PRO A 495 -31.21 -44.57 28.71
N ASN A 496 -31.45 -45.29 29.81
CA ASN A 496 -31.30 -46.75 29.85
C ASN A 496 -32.34 -47.42 28.94
N CYS A 497 -33.56 -46.90 28.93
CA CYS A 497 -34.66 -47.39 28.14
C CYS A 497 -35.58 -46.23 27.75
N ILE A 498 -36.20 -46.33 26.56
CA ILE A 498 -37.23 -45.41 26.09
C ILE A 498 -38.51 -46.21 25.94
N GLN A 499 -39.54 -45.87 26.72
CA GLN A 499 -40.78 -46.64 26.82
C GLN A 499 -42.01 -45.80 26.43
N ASN A 500 -43.15 -46.47 26.29
CA ASN A 500 -44.48 -45.86 26.10
C ASN A 500 -44.60 -44.85 24.96
N MET A 501 -43.87 -45.06 23.86
CA MET A 501 -43.93 -44.16 22.72
C MET A 501 -45.30 -44.19 22.03
N ARG A 502 -46.00 -43.06 22.01
CA ARG A 502 -47.32 -42.92 21.35
C ARG A 502 -47.46 -41.58 20.66
N ILE A 503 -48.22 -41.55 19.57
CA ILE A 503 -48.48 -40.31 18.82
C ILE A 503 -49.92 -39.87 19.06
N SER A 504 -50.09 -38.66 19.58
CA SER A 504 -51.39 -38.04 19.85
C SER A 504 -51.65 -36.87 18.90
N GLY A 505 -52.92 -36.54 18.68
CA GLY A 505 -53.37 -35.42 17.83
C GLY A 505 -53.47 -35.72 16.33
N THR A 506 -54.30 -34.95 15.63
CA THR A 506 -54.51 -35.00 14.17
C THR A 506 -53.89 -33.81 13.44
N PHE A 507 -54.06 -32.59 13.96
CA PHE A 507 -53.51 -31.36 13.36
C PHE A 507 -52.30 -30.79 14.11
N CYS A 508 -52.20 -31.01 15.42
CA CYS A 508 -51.03 -30.68 16.24
C CYS A 508 -50.47 -31.98 16.82
N THR A 509 -49.76 -32.74 15.99
CA THR A 509 -49.27 -34.06 16.36
C THR A 509 -48.13 -33.96 17.38
N ARG A 510 -48.24 -34.72 18.47
CA ARG A 510 -47.21 -34.83 19.51
C ARG A 510 -46.78 -36.28 19.65
N LEU A 511 -45.48 -36.52 19.81
CA LEU A 511 -44.89 -37.79 20.19
C LEU A 511 -44.66 -37.77 21.69
N HIS A 512 -45.37 -38.63 22.40
CA HIS A 512 -45.14 -38.88 23.82
C HIS A 512 -44.10 -39.99 23.96
N ALA A 513 -43.09 -39.82 24.81
CA ALA A 513 -42.05 -40.83 25.07
C ALA A 513 -41.52 -40.72 26.51
N ASP A 514 -41.42 -41.86 27.20
CA ASP A 514 -40.89 -41.93 28.56
C ASP A 514 -39.40 -42.25 28.50
N PHE A 515 -38.56 -41.39 29.08
CA PHE A 515 -37.10 -41.53 29.08
C PHE A 515 -36.61 -41.92 30.49
N ASP A 516 -36.14 -43.15 30.66
CA ASP A 516 -35.62 -43.61 31.94
C ASP A 516 -34.19 -43.10 32.20
N ASN A 517 -33.98 -42.42 33.34
CA ASN A 517 -32.70 -41.88 33.78
C ASN A 517 -32.00 -40.94 32.78
N PHE A 518 -32.76 -40.25 31.93
CA PHE A 518 -32.20 -39.29 30.98
C PHE A 518 -31.96 -37.94 31.66
N SER A 519 -30.72 -37.45 31.68
CA SER A 519 -30.41 -36.12 32.19
C SER A 519 -29.41 -35.38 31.29
N ILE A 520 -29.67 -34.07 31.13
CA ILE A 520 -28.82 -33.13 30.40
C ILE A 520 -28.45 -32.03 31.39
N VAL A 521 -27.18 -31.95 31.78
CA VAL A 521 -26.70 -31.00 32.79
C VAL A 521 -25.61 -30.15 32.18
N ASN A 522 -25.69 -28.83 32.36
CA ASN A 522 -24.59 -27.95 31.97
C ASN A 522 -23.38 -28.18 32.89
N ILE A 523 -22.20 -28.45 32.31
CA ILE A 523 -21.00 -28.78 33.08
C ILE A 523 -20.60 -27.65 34.03
N ASN A 524 -20.75 -26.40 33.58
CA ASN A 524 -20.30 -25.20 34.28
C ASN A 524 -21.34 -24.71 35.30
N THR A 525 -22.62 -24.64 34.93
CA THR A 525 -23.66 -24.08 35.80
C THR A 525 -24.33 -25.11 36.69
N LYS A 526 -24.12 -26.41 36.44
CA LYS A 526 -24.84 -27.53 37.07
C LYS A 526 -26.37 -27.48 36.92
N HIS A 527 -26.87 -26.62 36.02
CA HIS A 527 -28.30 -26.52 35.75
C HIS A 527 -28.74 -27.64 34.80
N GLY A 528 -29.74 -28.42 35.23
CA GLY A 528 -30.38 -29.45 34.40
C GLY A 528 -31.36 -28.84 33.39
N VAL A 529 -31.40 -29.37 32.18
CA VAL A 529 -32.41 -29.01 31.17
C VAL A 529 -33.55 -30.03 31.26
N PRO A 530 -34.80 -29.61 31.53
CA PRO A 530 -35.92 -30.54 31.60
C PRO A 530 -36.18 -31.16 30.21
N ILE A 531 -36.35 -32.47 30.19
CA ILE A 531 -36.66 -33.21 28.97
C ILE A 531 -38.18 -33.25 28.81
N PRO A 532 -38.74 -32.78 27.67
CA PRO A 532 -40.18 -32.84 27.45
C PRO A 532 -40.61 -34.28 27.15
N GLU A 533 -41.64 -34.75 27.86
CA GLU A 533 -42.32 -36.02 27.54
C GLU A 533 -43.10 -35.92 26.22
N ASP A 534 -43.61 -34.73 25.90
CA ASP A 534 -44.38 -34.44 24.68
C ASP A 534 -43.56 -33.64 23.66
N ILE A 535 -43.14 -34.30 22.58
CA ILE A 535 -42.33 -33.72 21.52
C ILE A 535 -43.22 -33.35 20.32
N SER A 536 -43.24 -32.09 19.93
CA SER A 536 -44.01 -31.64 18.76
C SER A 536 -43.41 -32.18 17.46
N VAL A 537 -44.23 -32.88 16.67
CA VAL A 537 -43.83 -33.44 15.37
C VAL A 537 -44.72 -32.91 14.27
N ASN A 538 -44.17 -32.70 13.08
CA ASN A 538 -45.00 -32.31 11.93
C ASN A 538 -45.91 -33.48 11.49
N PRO A 539 -47.08 -33.22 10.88
CA PRO A 539 -48.04 -34.28 10.52
C PRO A 539 -47.48 -35.35 9.57
N TYR A 540 -46.51 -34.99 8.72
CA TYR A 540 -45.87 -35.91 7.78
C TYR A 540 -44.95 -36.92 8.50
N THR A 541 -44.10 -36.42 9.40
CA THR A 541 -43.25 -37.22 10.28
C THR A 541 -44.11 -38.11 11.18
N ALA A 542 -45.21 -37.59 11.73
CA ALA A 542 -46.16 -38.36 12.52
C ALA A 542 -46.77 -39.54 11.74
N ARG A 543 -47.17 -39.33 10.46
CA ARG A 543 -47.64 -40.43 9.59
C ARG A 543 -46.56 -41.49 9.37
N ARG A 544 -45.31 -41.08 9.13
CA ARG A 544 -44.19 -42.01 8.95
C ARG A 544 -43.90 -42.81 10.22
N LEU A 545 -43.91 -42.16 11.38
CA LEU A 545 -43.73 -42.82 12.67
C LEU A 545 -44.85 -43.81 12.99
N LYS A 546 -46.11 -43.46 12.72
CA LYS A 546 -47.25 -44.40 12.87
C LYS A 546 -47.06 -45.67 12.06
N LYS A 547 -46.51 -45.55 10.84
CA LYS A 547 -46.16 -46.71 10.00
C LYS A 547 -44.99 -47.51 10.59
N MET A 548 -43.98 -46.82 11.12
CA MET A 548 -42.77 -47.44 11.70
C MET A 548 -43.06 -48.19 13.01
N PHE A 549 -43.95 -47.67 13.85
CA PHE A 549 -44.36 -48.32 15.10
C PHE A 549 -45.14 -49.63 14.90
N GLY A 550 -45.56 -49.95 13.66
CA GLY A 550 -46.11 -51.27 13.31
C GLY A 550 -45.05 -52.34 13.04
N THR A 551 -43.76 -52.00 13.07
CA THR A 551 -42.63 -52.92 12.84
C THR A 551 -41.64 -52.84 14.01
N PRO A 552 -40.81 -53.86 14.26
CA PRO A 552 -39.72 -53.74 15.24
C PRO A 552 -38.80 -52.56 14.89
N PHE A 553 -38.52 -51.71 15.88
CA PHE A 553 -37.68 -50.51 15.71
C PHE A 553 -36.71 -50.38 16.88
N PHE A 554 -35.66 -49.60 16.66
CA PHE A 554 -34.67 -49.19 17.65
C PHE A 554 -34.70 -47.67 17.81
N CYS A 555 -34.44 -47.23 19.04
CA CYS A 555 -34.35 -45.81 19.38
C CYS A 555 -32.93 -45.48 19.85
N HIS A 556 -32.39 -44.38 19.33
CA HIS A 556 -31.09 -43.85 19.73
C HIS A 556 -31.21 -42.37 20.03
N VAL A 557 -30.59 -41.92 21.11
CA VAL A 557 -30.43 -40.49 21.38
C VAL A 557 -29.09 -40.05 20.79
N LEU A 558 -29.14 -39.04 19.92
CA LEU A 558 -27.96 -38.46 19.28
C LEU A 558 -27.85 -36.98 19.61
N ILE A 559 -26.63 -36.45 19.56
CA ILE A 559 -26.37 -35.01 19.59
C ILE A 559 -26.04 -34.56 18.18
N THR A 560 -26.67 -33.46 17.74
CA THR A 560 -26.41 -32.84 16.45
C THR A 560 -25.83 -31.45 16.65
N HIS A 561 -24.68 -31.19 16.04
CA HIS A 561 -24.06 -29.87 16.02
C HIS A 561 -23.51 -29.61 14.62
N HIS A 562 -23.91 -28.53 13.97
CA HIS A 562 -23.58 -28.26 12.56
C HIS A 562 -23.88 -29.41 11.59
N ASN A 563 -25.00 -30.12 11.79
CA ASN A 563 -25.40 -31.32 11.03
C ASN A 563 -24.46 -32.53 11.17
N TYR A 564 -23.49 -32.50 12.09
CA TYR A 564 -22.74 -33.70 12.50
C TYR A 564 -23.48 -34.41 13.63
N PHE A 565 -23.65 -35.72 13.49
CA PHE A 565 -24.36 -36.57 14.43
C PHE A 565 -23.35 -37.38 15.24
N THR A 566 -23.42 -37.29 16.57
CA THR A 566 -22.61 -38.09 17.47
C THR A 566 -23.54 -38.88 18.39
N ARG A 567 -23.30 -40.19 18.48
CA ARG A 567 -24.03 -41.07 19.39
C ARG A 567 -23.55 -40.83 20.81
N ILE A 568 -24.50 -40.64 21.72
CA ILE A 568 -24.24 -40.55 23.16
C ILE A 568 -23.94 -41.98 23.63
N LYS A 569 -22.79 -42.17 24.29
CA LYS A 569 -22.36 -43.48 24.77
C LYS A 569 -22.97 -43.81 26.12
#